data_AF-A0A380TSN2-F1
#
_entry.id   AF-A0A380TSN2-F1
#
_cell.length_a   1.000
_cell.length_b   1.000
_cell.length_c   1.000
_cell.angle_alpha   90.00
_cell.angle_beta   90.00
_cell.angle_gamma   90.00
#
_symmetry.space_group_name_H-M   'P 1'
#
loop_
_entity.id
_entity.type
_entity.pdbx_description
1 polymer ?
#
loop_
_entity_poly.entity_id
_entity_poly.type
_entity_poly.pdbx_seq_one_letter_code
_entity_poly.pdbx_strand_id
1 'polypeptide(L)'
;MKLKEFEFELERLRAELQRNIEANFEGWDDSPQAIVERRNKVLNHDGFEFFVQSYFPHYVRSEHKSQLHEYLFEQLPQSVSDKTKSVRQAIAAPRGEAKSTICTQLFPLWNMVCDLKKYIIIAMDTKEQAYGMLEAIKVEIESNPRLAIDFPELTPGKVWRAGAILTSKNQKVEAVGAGQKLRGRRHGAYRPDLVVLDDIENDESV
;
A
#
# COMPACT_ATOMS: atom_id res chain seq x y z
N MET A 1 21.21 -7.13 -12.67
CA MET A 1 20.89 -5.82 -13.27
C MET A 1 21.88 -4.77 -12.80
N LYS A 2 22.31 -3.82 -13.65
CA LYS A 2 23.15 -2.70 -13.20
C LYS A 2 22.29 -1.67 -12.47
N LEU A 3 22.84 -0.99 -11.46
CA LEU A 3 22.09 -0.01 -10.65
C LEU A 3 21.39 1.06 -11.50
N LYS A 4 22.05 1.57 -12.54
CA LYS A 4 21.48 2.57 -13.46
C LYS A 4 20.28 2.06 -14.27
N GLU A 5 20.32 0.79 -14.68
CA GLU A 5 19.21 0.17 -15.41
C GLU A 5 17.97 0.07 -14.50
N PHE A 6 18.20 -0.30 -13.24
CA PHE A 6 17.14 -0.36 -12.23
C PHE A 6 16.50 1.00 -11.91
N GLU A 7 17.33 2.03 -11.72
CA GLU A 7 16.84 3.40 -11.48
C GLU A 7 15.97 3.89 -12.65
N PHE A 8 16.41 3.60 -13.88
CA PHE A 8 15.66 3.92 -15.09
C PHE A 8 14.32 3.17 -15.17
N GLU A 9 14.29 1.89 -14.80
CA GLU A 9 13.04 1.12 -14.74
C GLU A 9 12.05 1.68 -13.72
N LEU A 10 12.54 2.08 -12.54
CA LEU A 10 11.69 2.71 -11.51
C LEU A 10 11.15 4.07 -11.96
N GLU A 11 11.95 4.90 -12.63
CA GLU A 11 11.48 6.17 -13.20
C GLU A 11 10.41 5.94 -14.28
N ARG A 12 10.59 4.93 -15.13
CA ARG A 12 9.60 4.57 -16.13
C ARG A 12 8.29 4.09 -15.51
N LEU A 13 8.37 3.22 -14.49
CA LEU A 13 7.20 2.76 -13.72
C LEU A 13 6.47 3.95 -13.10
N ARG A 14 7.21 4.86 -12.46
CA ARG A 14 6.66 6.08 -11.86
C ARG A 14 5.89 6.92 -12.89
N ALA A 15 6.49 7.19 -14.04
CA ALA A 15 5.85 7.98 -15.09
C ALA A 15 4.60 7.30 -15.68
N GLU A 16 4.56 5.97 -15.73
CA GLU A 16 3.37 5.22 -16.11
C GLU A 16 2.25 5.33 -15.07
N LEU A 17 2.57 5.11 -13.80
CA LEU A 17 1.61 5.20 -12.71
C LEU A 17 1.02 6.61 -12.58
N GLN A 18 1.83 7.65 -12.69
CA GLN A 18 1.37 9.05 -12.67
C GLN A 18 0.38 9.33 -13.80
N ARG A 19 0.70 8.93 -15.03
CA ARG A 19 -0.22 9.07 -16.17
C ARG A 19 -1.54 8.34 -15.95
N ASN A 20 -1.50 7.14 -15.36
CA ASN A 20 -2.71 6.39 -15.05
C ASN A 20 -3.57 7.09 -13.99
N ILE A 21 -2.95 7.65 -12.94
CA ILE A 21 -3.66 8.42 -11.91
C ILE A 21 -4.32 9.67 -12.53
N GLU A 22 -3.55 10.45 -13.30
CA GLU A 22 -4.02 11.67 -13.95
C GLU A 22 -5.20 11.37 -14.89
N ALA A 23 -5.11 10.32 -15.70
CA ALA A 23 -6.15 9.92 -16.63
C ALA A 23 -7.46 9.46 -15.96
N ASN A 24 -7.42 9.11 -14.66
CA ASN A 24 -8.59 8.66 -13.91
C ASN A 24 -9.06 9.68 -12.86
N PHE A 25 -8.51 10.90 -12.86
CA PHE A 25 -8.97 11.96 -11.99
C PHE A 25 -10.06 12.80 -12.68
N GLU A 26 -11.31 12.44 -12.41
CA GLU A 26 -12.49 13.17 -12.85
C GLU A 26 -13.58 13.15 -11.77
N GLY A 27 -14.42 14.20 -11.73
CA GLY A 27 -15.65 14.23 -10.93
C GLY A 27 -15.47 14.21 -9.41
N TRP A 28 -14.34 14.71 -8.89
CA TRP A 28 -14.08 14.72 -7.44
C TRP A 28 -14.65 15.98 -6.77
N ASP A 29 -15.59 15.80 -5.85
CA ASP A 29 -16.17 16.89 -5.03
C ASP A 29 -15.23 17.25 -3.87
N ASP A 30 -14.59 18.40 -3.93
CA ASP A 30 -13.66 18.93 -2.91
C ASP A 30 -14.33 19.85 -1.89
N SER A 31 -15.66 19.89 -1.85
CA SER A 31 -16.38 20.65 -0.82
C SER A 31 -16.05 20.11 0.58
N PRO A 32 -15.96 20.99 1.61
CA PRO A 32 -15.62 20.57 2.97
C PRO A 32 -16.54 19.47 3.52
N GLN A 33 -17.82 19.49 3.16
CA GLN A 33 -18.78 18.47 3.57
C GLN A 33 -18.47 17.11 2.95
N ALA A 34 -18.24 17.06 1.63
CA ALA A 34 -17.92 15.82 0.94
C ALA A 34 -16.60 15.20 1.44
N ILE A 35 -15.59 16.04 1.72
CA ILE A 35 -14.33 15.60 2.34
C ILE A 35 -14.58 14.94 3.70
N VAL A 36 -15.34 15.59 4.59
CA VAL A 36 -15.63 15.04 5.93
C VAL A 36 -16.39 13.70 5.82
N GLU A 37 -17.38 13.61 4.93
CA GLU A 37 -18.16 12.39 4.72
C GLU A 37 -17.29 11.22 4.22
N ARG A 38 -16.43 11.47 3.23
CA ARG A 38 -15.51 10.43 2.71
C ARG A 38 -14.48 10.02 3.75
N ARG A 39 -13.86 10.98 4.46
CA ARG A 39 -12.92 10.69 5.55
C ARG A 39 -13.56 9.83 6.64
N ASN A 40 -14.79 10.15 7.05
CA ASN A 40 -15.51 9.36 8.06
C ASN A 40 -15.70 7.90 7.60
N LYS A 41 -16.08 7.69 6.32
CA LYS A 41 -16.22 6.34 5.76
C LYS A 41 -14.88 5.59 5.72
N VAL A 42 -13.80 6.24 5.30
CA VAL A 42 -12.47 5.62 5.22
C VAL A 42 -11.91 5.26 6.59
N LEU A 43 -12.09 6.14 7.57
CA LEU A 43 -11.53 6.00 8.93
C LEU A 43 -12.35 5.06 9.81
N ASN A 44 -13.51 4.59 9.35
CA ASN A 44 -14.25 3.52 10.02
C ASN A 44 -13.46 2.20 9.97
N HIS A 45 -13.74 1.32 10.94
CA HIS A 45 -13.06 0.02 11.07
C HIS A 45 -13.21 -0.92 9.86
N ASP A 46 -14.23 -0.73 9.04
CA ASP A 46 -14.56 -1.45 7.80
C ASP A 46 -14.34 -0.60 6.54
N GLY A 47 -13.76 0.59 6.67
CA GLY A 47 -13.63 1.60 5.62
C GLY A 47 -12.67 1.25 4.46
N PHE A 48 -12.00 0.10 4.51
CA PHE A 48 -10.98 -0.28 3.54
C PHE A 48 -11.55 -0.48 2.13
N GLU A 49 -12.70 -1.14 1.99
CA GLU A 49 -13.32 -1.31 0.67
C GLU A 49 -13.67 0.03 0.04
N PHE A 50 -14.31 0.90 0.83
CA PHE A 50 -14.67 2.25 0.40
C PHE A 50 -13.44 3.06 0.00
N PHE A 51 -12.35 2.94 0.76
CA PHE A 51 -11.07 3.56 0.44
C PHE A 51 -10.50 3.07 -0.90
N VAL A 52 -10.52 1.75 -1.13
CA VAL A 52 -10.01 1.17 -2.37
C VAL A 52 -10.82 1.63 -3.58
N GLN A 53 -12.15 1.56 -3.51
CA GLN A 53 -13.05 1.93 -4.61
C GLN A 53 -13.05 3.44 -4.90
N SER A 54 -12.95 4.28 -3.87
CA SER A 54 -13.06 5.72 -4.03
C SER A 54 -11.75 6.37 -4.48
N TYR A 55 -10.60 5.90 -3.99
CA TYR A 55 -9.33 6.60 -4.20
C TYR A 55 -8.47 5.98 -5.31
N PHE A 56 -8.77 4.75 -5.76
CA PHE A 56 -7.92 4.02 -6.72
C PHE A 56 -8.70 3.39 -7.89
N PRO A 57 -9.48 4.18 -8.63
CA PRO A 57 -10.27 3.69 -9.78
C PRO A 57 -9.39 3.11 -10.90
N HIS A 58 -8.14 3.58 -11.01
CA HIS A 58 -7.16 3.09 -11.99
C HIS A 58 -6.72 1.65 -11.76
N TYR A 59 -6.85 1.14 -10.53
CA TYR A 59 -6.65 -0.27 -10.19
C TYR A 59 -7.95 -1.07 -10.18
N VAL A 60 -9.06 -0.48 -9.75
CA VAL A 60 -10.36 -1.16 -9.61
C VAL A 60 -11.28 -0.78 -10.78
N ARG A 61 -11.08 -1.45 -11.92
CA ARG A 61 -11.79 -1.15 -13.17
C ARG A 61 -13.11 -1.88 -13.36
N SER A 62 -13.36 -2.91 -12.55
CA SER A 62 -14.55 -3.75 -12.62
C SER A 62 -15.44 -3.50 -11.42
N GLU A 63 -16.74 -3.35 -11.66
CA GLU A 63 -17.76 -3.32 -10.59
C GLU A 63 -17.96 -4.70 -9.96
N HIS A 64 -17.59 -5.77 -10.67
CA HIS A 64 -17.69 -7.14 -10.16
C HIS A 64 -16.53 -7.46 -9.22
N LYS A 65 -16.89 -7.97 -8.04
CA LYS A 65 -15.96 -8.52 -7.04
C LYS A 65 -15.93 -10.04 -7.15
N SER A 66 -14.72 -10.62 -7.16
CA SER A 66 -14.59 -12.06 -6.97
C SER A 66 -14.77 -12.42 -5.50
N GLN A 67 -15.03 -13.69 -5.19
CA GLN A 67 -15.11 -14.18 -3.81
C GLN A 67 -13.82 -13.89 -3.03
N LEU A 68 -12.67 -13.85 -3.71
CA LEU A 68 -11.41 -13.45 -3.09
C LEU A 68 -11.44 -11.97 -2.68
N HIS A 69 -11.94 -11.08 -3.52
CA HIS A 69 -12.04 -9.65 -3.19
C HIS A 69 -12.94 -9.43 -1.98
N GLU A 70 -14.11 -10.06 -1.95
CA GLU A 70 -15.02 -10.00 -0.80
C GLU A 70 -14.33 -10.48 0.49
N TYR A 71 -13.66 -11.63 0.42
CA TYR A 71 -12.88 -12.15 1.54
C TYR A 71 -11.77 -11.17 1.99
N LEU A 72 -11.01 -10.58 1.06
CA LEU A 72 -9.94 -9.65 1.41
C LEU A 72 -10.47 -8.34 2.03
N PHE A 73 -11.56 -7.80 1.50
CA PHE A 73 -12.17 -6.57 2.03
C PHE A 73 -12.77 -6.77 3.42
N GLU A 74 -13.18 -7.99 3.78
CA GLU A 74 -13.59 -8.31 5.14
C GLU A 74 -12.40 -8.62 6.06
N GLN A 75 -11.47 -9.48 5.65
CA GLN A 75 -10.44 -10.03 6.53
C GLN A 75 -9.28 -9.07 6.81
N LEU A 76 -8.92 -8.22 5.85
CA LEU A 76 -7.80 -7.29 6.03
C LEU A 76 -8.11 -6.23 7.11
N PRO A 77 -9.26 -5.54 7.11
CA PRO A 77 -9.60 -4.60 8.18
C PRO A 77 -9.72 -5.26 9.55
N GLN A 78 -10.31 -6.45 9.61
CA GLN A 78 -10.41 -7.22 10.85
C GLN A 78 -9.04 -7.60 11.43
N SER A 79 -8.02 -7.80 10.58
CA SER A 79 -6.66 -8.11 11.03
C SER A 79 -5.97 -6.97 11.80
N VAL A 80 -6.48 -5.74 11.68
CA VAL A 80 -5.90 -4.53 12.29
C VAL A 80 -6.86 -3.77 13.20
N SER A 81 -8.08 -4.28 13.41
CA SER A 81 -9.11 -3.65 14.25
C SER A 81 -8.76 -3.68 15.75
N ASP A 82 -8.19 -4.79 16.24
CA ASP A 82 -7.74 -4.95 17.63
C ASP A 82 -6.23 -4.73 17.76
N LYS A 83 -5.85 -3.54 18.24
CA LYS A 83 -4.43 -3.16 18.43
C LYS A 83 -3.70 -3.95 19.52
N THR A 84 -4.43 -4.73 20.34
CA THR A 84 -3.83 -5.54 21.42
C THR A 84 -3.43 -6.93 20.97
N LYS A 85 -3.91 -7.38 19.81
CA LYS A 85 -3.68 -8.72 19.29
C LYS A 85 -2.71 -8.72 18.12
N SER A 86 -1.88 -9.76 18.08
CA SER A 86 -1.08 -10.09 16.89
C SER A 86 -1.87 -11.05 16.02
N VAL A 87 -2.15 -10.66 14.78
CA VAL A 87 -2.83 -11.49 13.79
C VAL A 87 -1.80 -12.03 12.79
N ARG A 88 -1.92 -13.31 12.44
CA ARG A 88 -1.14 -13.95 11.36
C ARG A 88 -2.11 -14.51 10.35
N GLN A 89 -1.98 -14.10 9.10
CA GLN A 89 -2.80 -14.57 7.99
C GLN A 89 -1.87 -15.12 6.91
N ALA A 90 -2.22 -16.29 6.37
CA ALA A 90 -1.61 -16.87 5.18
C ALA A 90 -2.75 -17.17 4.21
N ILE A 91 -2.70 -16.58 3.01
CA ILE A 91 -3.79 -16.64 2.05
C ILE A 91 -3.20 -17.09 0.71
N ALA A 92 -3.42 -18.36 0.36
CA ALA A 92 -3.20 -18.87 -0.99
C ALA A 92 -4.36 -18.44 -1.88
N ALA A 93 -4.07 -17.85 -3.04
CA ALA A 93 -5.10 -17.41 -3.98
C ALA A 93 -4.63 -17.56 -5.43
N PRO A 94 -5.55 -17.69 -6.40
CA PRO A 94 -5.18 -17.81 -7.81
C PRO A 94 -4.47 -16.55 -8.34
N ARG A 95 -3.64 -16.76 -9.38
CA ARG A 95 -3.00 -15.67 -10.12
C ARG A 95 -4.05 -14.85 -10.87
N GLY A 96 -3.78 -13.57 -11.07
CA GLY A 96 -4.62 -12.68 -11.90
C GLY A 96 -5.75 -11.95 -11.17
N GLU A 97 -5.89 -12.11 -9.84
CA GLU A 97 -6.97 -11.50 -9.05
C GLU A 97 -6.58 -10.18 -8.35
N ALA A 98 -5.54 -9.49 -8.83
CA ALA A 98 -5.04 -8.21 -8.25
C ALA A 98 -4.70 -8.26 -6.74
N LYS A 99 -4.35 -9.44 -6.23
CA LYS A 99 -4.01 -9.67 -4.81
C LYS A 99 -2.88 -8.76 -4.32
N SER A 100 -1.79 -8.64 -5.09
CA SER A 100 -0.65 -7.78 -4.75
C SER A 100 -1.05 -6.32 -4.66
N THR A 101 -1.92 -5.86 -5.55
CA THR A 101 -2.48 -4.51 -5.50
C THR A 101 -3.27 -4.30 -4.20
N ILE A 102 -4.22 -5.17 -3.88
CA ILE A 102 -5.07 -5.02 -2.68
C ILE A 102 -4.24 -5.17 -1.38
N CYS A 103 -3.48 -6.25 -1.25
CA CYS A 103 -2.81 -6.63 0.00
C CYS A 103 -1.50 -5.87 0.23
N THR A 104 -0.72 -5.62 -0.83
CA THR A 104 0.68 -5.17 -0.71
C THR A 104 0.83 -3.69 -1.02
N GLN A 105 -0.05 -3.13 -1.86
CA GLN A 105 -0.07 -1.70 -2.18
C GLN A 105 -1.11 -0.95 -1.36
N LEU A 106 -2.39 -1.29 -1.52
CA LEU A 106 -3.51 -0.49 -1.03
C LEU A 106 -3.76 -0.66 0.47
N PHE A 107 -3.58 -1.87 1.01
CA PHE A 107 -3.77 -2.11 2.44
C PHE A 107 -2.72 -1.36 3.30
N PRO A 108 -1.42 -1.33 2.98
CA PRO A 108 -0.46 -0.45 3.66
C PRO A 108 -0.82 1.04 3.57
N LEU A 109 -1.29 1.52 2.42
CA LEU A 109 -1.77 2.90 2.27
C LEU A 109 -2.92 3.21 3.23
N TRP A 110 -3.93 2.33 3.30
CA TRP A 110 -5.05 2.50 4.23
C TRP A 110 -4.59 2.50 5.69
N ASN A 111 -3.66 1.62 6.07
CA ASN A 111 -3.06 1.60 7.40
C ASN A 111 -2.31 2.91 7.72
N MET A 112 -1.68 3.54 6.73
CA MET A 112 -1.03 4.84 6.89
C MET A 112 -2.03 5.98 7.06
N VAL A 113 -3.04 6.02 6.19
CA VAL A 113 -4.16 6.99 6.24
C VAL A 113 -4.84 6.94 7.61
N CYS A 114 -5.24 5.76 8.05
CA CYS A 114 -5.94 5.55 9.33
C CYS A 114 -5.03 5.59 10.57
N ASP A 115 -3.73 5.84 10.39
CA ASP A 115 -2.73 5.83 11.47
C ASP A 115 -2.71 4.54 12.33
N LEU A 116 -2.97 3.40 11.69
CA LEU A 116 -3.07 2.11 12.37
C LEU A 116 -1.69 1.49 12.64
N LYS A 117 -0.71 1.77 11.79
CA LYS A 117 0.63 1.16 11.80
C LYS A 117 1.72 2.22 11.71
N LYS A 118 2.82 2.00 12.42
CA LYS A 118 3.97 2.91 12.49
C LYS A 118 5.18 2.38 11.74
N TYR A 119 5.29 1.07 11.54
CA TYR A 119 6.40 0.45 10.82
C TYR A 119 5.95 -0.77 10.02
N ILE A 120 5.78 -0.55 8.71
CA ILE A 120 5.36 -1.54 7.73
C ILE A 120 6.60 -2.10 7.01
N ILE A 121 6.61 -3.41 6.80
CA ILE A 121 7.57 -4.09 5.92
C ILE A 121 6.81 -4.76 4.78
N ILE A 122 7.27 -4.52 3.56
CA ILE A 122 6.85 -5.23 2.35
C ILE A 122 7.98 -6.17 1.97
N ALA A 123 7.72 -7.47 1.95
CA ALA A 123 8.67 -8.48 1.53
C ALA A 123 8.15 -9.22 0.31
N MET A 124 8.98 -9.32 -0.73
CA MET A 124 8.68 -10.06 -1.96
C MET A 124 9.85 -10.97 -2.32
N ASP A 125 9.66 -11.88 -3.27
CA ASP A 125 10.72 -12.79 -3.73
C ASP A 125 11.98 -12.04 -4.19
N THR A 126 11.83 -11.01 -5.03
CA THR A 126 12.98 -10.19 -5.46
C THR A 126 12.98 -8.79 -4.85
N LYS A 127 14.19 -8.20 -4.78
CA LYS A 127 14.37 -6.81 -4.33
C LYS A 127 13.71 -5.84 -5.31
N GLU A 128 13.81 -6.14 -6.59
CA GLU A 128 13.24 -5.38 -7.70
C GLU A 128 11.71 -5.31 -7.59
N GLN A 129 11.04 -6.45 -7.37
CA GLN A 129 9.59 -6.48 -7.11
C GLN A 129 9.22 -5.66 -5.87
N ALA A 130 9.91 -5.87 -4.74
CA ALA A 130 9.60 -5.18 -3.50
C ALA A 130 9.74 -3.65 -3.63
N TYR A 131 10.76 -3.19 -4.36
CA TYR A 131 11.02 -1.77 -4.57
C TYR A 131 10.05 -1.17 -5.59
N GLY A 132 9.69 -1.90 -6.65
CA GLY A 132 8.63 -1.49 -7.56
C GLY A 132 7.28 -1.31 -6.85
N MET A 133 6.96 -2.21 -5.93
CA MET A 133 5.77 -2.12 -5.09
C MET A 133 5.80 -0.88 -4.17
N LEU A 134 6.96 -0.60 -3.55
CA LEU A 134 7.12 0.60 -2.74
C LEU A 134 7.08 1.88 -3.59
N GLU A 135 7.60 1.86 -4.82
CA GLU A 135 7.48 2.97 -5.75
C GLU A 135 6.02 3.24 -6.11
N ALA A 136 5.21 2.19 -6.29
CA ALA A 136 3.79 2.35 -6.54
C ALA A 136 3.07 3.04 -5.36
N ILE A 137 3.40 2.66 -4.11
CA ILE A 137 2.89 3.35 -2.91
C ILE A 137 3.34 4.82 -2.86
N LYS A 138 4.62 5.10 -3.20
CA LYS A 138 5.15 6.47 -3.21
C LYS A 138 4.38 7.35 -4.18
N VAL A 139 4.14 6.87 -5.39
CA VAL A 139 3.43 7.61 -6.44
C VAL A 139 1.99 7.93 -6.02
N GLU A 140 1.29 7.01 -5.36
CA GLU A 140 -0.04 7.33 -4.80
C GLU A 140 0.03 8.47 -3.79
N ILE A 141 0.99 8.45 -2.86
CA ILE A 141 1.14 9.51 -1.84
C ILE A 141 1.52 10.86 -2.48
N GLU A 142 2.31 10.84 -3.54
CA GLU A 142 2.84 12.06 -4.17
C GLU A 142 1.90 12.66 -5.21
N SER A 143 1.13 11.84 -5.91
CA SER A 143 0.48 12.23 -7.16
C SER A 143 -1.00 11.89 -7.22
N ASN A 144 -1.58 11.19 -6.24
CA ASN A 144 -3.02 10.95 -6.20
C ASN A 144 -3.78 12.16 -5.62
N PRO A 145 -4.46 12.97 -6.46
CA PRO A 145 -5.17 14.16 -5.99
C PRO A 145 -6.30 13.83 -5.02
N ARG A 146 -6.94 12.66 -5.15
CA ARG A 146 -8.02 12.23 -4.23
C ARG A 146 -7.49 12.06 -2.82
N LEU A 147 -6.32 11.45 -2.69
CA LEU A 147 -5.63 11.32 -1.40
C LEU A 147 -5.15 12.68 -0.89
N ALA A 148 -4.58 13.52 -1.75
CA ALA A 148 -4.07 14.83 -1.34
C ALA A 148 -5.17 15.78 -0.83
N ILE A 149 -6.35 15.75 -1.45
CA ILE A 149 -7.52 16.55 -1.04
C ILE A 149 -8.05 16.07 0.31
N ASP A 150 -8.29 14.76 0.45
CA ASP A 150 -8.96 14.24 1.63
C ASP A 150 -8.03 13.94 2.79
N PHE A 151 -6.75 13.64 2.55
CA PHE A 151 -5.75 13.31 3.58
C PHE A 151 -4.44 14.11 3.40
N PRO A 152 -4.49 15.45 3.44
CA PRO A 152 -3.32 16.31 3.22
C PRO A 152 -2.22 16.10 4.27
N GLU A 153 -2.53 15.45 5.39
CA GLU A 153 -1.55 15.06 6.40
C GLU A 153 -0.66 13.88 5.99
N LEU A 154 -1.00 13.11 4.95
CA LEU A 154 -0.19 12.00 4.46
C LEU A 154 0.69 12.46 3.30
N THR A 155 1.93 12.86 3.59
CA THR A 155 2.87 13.40 2.60
C THR A 155 4.26 12.78 2.73
N PRO A 156 5.14 12.95 1.73
CA PRO A 156 6.53 12.53 1.83
C PRO A 156 7.25 13.16 3.02
N GLY A 157 7.96 12.34 3.79
CA GLY A 157 8.79 12.77 4.91
C GLY A 157 10.27 12.84 4.55
N LYS A 158 11.10 12.93 5.58
CA LYS A 158 12.57 13.14 5.46
C LYS A 158 13.35 12.01 4.78
N VAL A 159 12.77 10.82 4.66
CA VAL A 159 13.39 9.67 3.97
C VAL A 159 12.42 9.24 2.89
N TRP A 160 12.87 9.26 1.64
CA TRP A 160 12.04 8.91 0.49
C TRP A 160 12.90 8.25 -0.60
N ARG A 161 13.34 7.01 -0.33
CA ARG A 161 14.29 6.26 -1.16
C ARG A 161 13.63 5.00 -1.71
N ALA A 162 14.20 4.41 -2.76
CA ALA A 162 13.63 3.23 -3.44
C ALA A 162 13.30 2.04 -2.51
N GLY A 163 14.11 1.81 -1.47
CA GLY A 163 13.90 0.70 -0.53
C GLY A 163 13.25 1.06 0.81
N ALA A 164 13.07 2.35 1.09
CA ALA A 164 12.54 2.80 2.37
C ALA A 164 12.00 4.23 2.31
N ILE A 165 10.84 4.44 2.92
CA ILE A 165 10.21 5.74 3.06
C ILE A 165 9.79 6.04 4.50
N LEU A 166 9.72 7.33 4.81
CA LEU A 166 9.08 7.88 6.00
C LEU A 166 8.03 8.88 5.53
N THR A 167 6.81 8.77 6.06
CA THR A 167 5.76 9.78 5.85
C THR A 167 5.96 10.98 6.80
N SER A 168 5.29 12.08 6.52
CA SER A 168 5.18 13.25 7.42
C SER A 168 4.62 12.91 8.80
N LYS A 169 3.78 11.85 8.91
CA LYS A 169 3.27 11.28 10.17
C LYS A 169 4.29 10.40 10.91
N ASN A 170 5.55 10.38 10.46
CA ASN A 170 6.64 9.56 10.99
C ASN A 170 6.34 8.04 10.95
N GLN A 171 5.58 7.59 9.95
CA GLN A 171 5.35 6.17 9.69
C GLN A 171 6.40 5.67 8.69
N LYS A 172 6.97 4.49 8.93
CA LYS A 172 8.03 3.92 8.10
C LYS A 172 7.50 2.77 7.25
N VAL A 173 7.85 2.75 5.98
CA VAL A 173 7.66 1.58 5.10
C VAL A 173 9.03 1.17 4.55
N GLU A 174 9.38 -0.11 4.68
CA GLU A 174 10.58 -0.68 4.07
C GLU A 174 10.22 -1.82 3.13
N ALA A 175 10.87 -1.83 1.96
CA ALA A 175 10.80 -2.92 1.00
C ALA A 175 12.03 -3.82 1.15
N VAL A 176 11.81 -5.13 1.14
CA VAL A 176 12.86 -6.15 1.23
C VAL A 176 12.63 -7.25 0.20
N GLY A 177 13.71 -7.73 -0.42
CA GLY A 177 13.69 -8.96 -1.22
C GLY A 177 14.03 -10.20 -0.40
N ALA A 178 13.94 -11.38 -1.02
CA ALA A 178 14.34 -12.64 -0.40
C ALA A 178 15.78 -12.61 0.12
N GLY A 179 16.02 -13.39 1.18
CA GLY A 179 17.33 -13.50 1.84
C GLY A 179 17.73 -12.33 2.75
N GLN A 180 16.98 -11.22 2.75
CA GLN A 180 17.26 -10.11 3.67
C GLN A 180 16.78 -10.39 5.09
N LYS A 181 17.63 -10.11 6.09
CA LYS A 181 17.27 -10.28 7.50
C LYS A 181 16.24 -9.23 7.93
N LEU A 182 15.09 -9.70 8.42
CA LEU A 182 14.06 -8.88 9.08
C LEU A 182 14.34 -8.67 10.57
N ARG A 183 14.99 -9.66 11.21
CA ARG A 183 15.26 -9.62 12.65
C ARG A 183 16.16 -8.45 13.01
N GLY A 184 15.79 -7.73 14.07
CA GLY A 184 16.58 -6.60 14.59
C GLY A 184 16.15 -5.24 14.06
N ARG A 185 15.35 -5.18 12.99
CA ARG A 185 14.81 -3.94 12.44
C ARG A 185 13.97 -3.16 13.46
N ARG A 186 14.12 -1.82 13.45
CA ARG A 186 13.43 -0.86 14.31
C ARG A 186 13.24 0.48 13.60
N HIS A 187 12.22 1.21 14.01
CA HIS A 187 11.98 2.62 13.68
C HIS A 187 11.79 3.39 14.98
N GLY A 188 12.87 3.95 15.53
CA GLY A 188 12.87 4.49 16.89
C GLY A 188 12.50 3.41 17.91
N ALA A 189 11.44 3.65 18.68
CA ALA A 189 10.89 2.69 19.65
C ALA A 189 10.05 1.57 18.99
N TYR A 190 9.64 1.73 17.73
CA TYR A 190 8.72 0.82 17.07
C TYR A 190 9.45 -0.37 16.43
N ARG A 191 8.92 -1.58 16.67
CA ARG A 191 9.19 -2.78 15.87
C ARG A 191 8.28 -2.79 14.64
N PRO A 192 8.58 -3.60 13.61
CA PRO A 192 7.62 -3.85 12.54
C PRO A 192 6.28 -4.29 13.13
N ASP A 193 5.22 -3.54 12.84
CA ASP A 193 3.86 -3.76 13.36
C ASP A 193 2.86 -4.16 12.25
N LEU A 194 3.32 -4.16 11.00
CA LEU A 194 2.72 -4.84 9.85
C LEU A 194 3.84 -5.41 8.97
N VAL A 195 3.71 -6.67 8.58
CA VAL A 195 4.58 -7.32 7.60
C VAL A 195 3.70 -7.95 6.54
N VAL A 196 3.83 -7.49 5.30
CA VAL A 196 3.14 -8.08 4.14
C VAL A 196 4.16 -8.91 3.38
N LEU A 197 3.88 -10.21 3.24
CA LEU A 197 4.65 -11.16 2.46
C LEU A 197 3.85 -11.45 1.19
N ASP A 198 4.42 -11.14 0.02
CA ASP A 198 3.73 -11.30 -1.25
C ASP A 198 4.64 -11.96 -2.29
N ASP A 199 4.07 -12.86 -3.08
CA ASP A 199 4.80 -13.64 -4.09
C ASP A 199 6.10 -14.26 -3.54
N ILE A 200 6.04 -14.91 -2.36
CA ILE A 200 7.21 -15.49 -1.66
C ILE A 200 7.51 -16.93 -2.05
N GLU A 201 6.71 -17.52 -2.92
CA GLU A 201 6.88 -18.89 -3.41
C GLU A 201 7.59 -18.86 -4.76
N ASN A 202 8.69 -19.60 -4.87
CA ASN A 202 9.47 -19.74 -6.09
C ASN A 202 9.64 -21.24 -6.37
N ASP A 203 9.59 -21.67 -7.63
CA ASP A 203 9.62 -23.11 -8.02
C ASP A 203 10.88 -23.85 -7.54
N GLU A 204 11.95 -23.12 -7.19
CA GLU A 204 13.20 -23.68 -6.61
C GLU A 204 13.13 -23.91 -5.08
N SER A 205 12.06 -23.45 -4.41
CA SER A 205 11.94 -23.42 -2.93
C SER A 205 10.97 -24.46 -2.36
N VAL A 206 10.45 -25.37 -3.19
CA VAL A 206 9.52 -26.45 -2.82
C VAL A 206 10.19 -27.81 -2.96
#